data_AF-A0A6V7FPB1-F1
#
_entry.id   AF-A0A6V7FPB1-F1
#
_cell.length_a   1.000
_cell.length_b   1.000
_cell.length_c   1.000
_cell.angle_alpha   90.00
_cell.angle_beta   90.00
_cell.angle_gamma   90.00
#
_symmetry.space_group_name_H-M   'P 1'
#
loop_
_entity.id
_entity.type
_entity.pdbx_description
1 polymer ?
#
loop_
_entity_poly.entity_id
_entity_poly.type
_entity_poly.pdbx_seq_one_letter_code
_entity_poly.pdbx_strand_id
1 'polypeptide(L)'
;MSPSLHGLPSLGARRARRAGAGRPTLQPHEVQQAAYQLGMRLNDRPIEDARDRQRLADATATVHETRLALHRGRGNVDSDLRLSNGRSATYSSLSYCLGENDENLLAGSALAAGAGNCDHNAGINTRRHAVRMEDGGQMMTVRDDEQTHLYALYQPPSSAEAEQSTVVLDSWADGPAVLLRDSHWAETYGTSTNVIERFDKRDAIDALARTNAFRAEIEDPQTDLHANARDLETAFLANPAPGDIFSAMPVIAPELAQSTRQRLQEYSPRTREALAADAARQAYGLDEAQPISPRTTTAILEDAERLDALGRPPLSW
;
A
#
# COMPACT_ATOMS: atom_id res chain seq x y z
N MET A 1 -0.12 -45.96 -10.56
CA MET A 1 -0.05 -45.05 -11.72
C MET A 1 -0.22 -43.65 -11.18
N SER A 2 0.88 -42.91 -11.11
CA SER A 2 0.96 -41.57 -10.51
C SER A 2 0.71 -40.52 -11.60
N PRO A 3 -0.16 -39.51 -11.39
CA PRO A 3 -0.25 -38.39 -12.32
C PRO A 3 0.87 -37.40 -12.00
N SER A 4 1.64 -37.07 -13.04
CA SER A 4 2.78 -36.16 -13.04
C SER A 4 2.33 -34.70 -12.88
N LEU A 5 2.89 -34.02 -11.87
CA LEU A 5 2.82 -32.57 -11.69
C LEU A 5 3.85 -31.88 -12.60
N HIS A 6 3.44 -31.46 -13.79
CA HIS A 6 4.20 -30.49 -14.59
C HIS A 6 3.27 -29.37 -15.02
N GLY A 7 3.50 -28.18 -14.47
CA GLY A 7 2.79 -26.97 -14.89
C GLY A 7 2.63 -25.90 -13.81
N LEU A 8 3.68 -25.60 -13.03
CA LEU A 8 3.72 -24.38 -12.22
C LEU A 8 4.86 -23.51 -12.75
N PRO A 9 4.60 -22.30 -13.30
CA PRO A 9 5.66 -21.35 -13.55
C PRO A 9 6.21 -20.89 -12.20
N SER A 10 7.51 -21.10 -12.01
CA SER A 10 8.28 -20.67 -10.85
C SER A 10 8.23 -19.14 -10.71
N LEU A 11 7.30 -18.64 -9.89
CA LEU A 11 7.34 -17.27 -9.36
C LEU A 11 8.36 -17.21 -8.23
N GLY A 12 9.62 -17.32 -8.61
CA GLY A 12 10.75 -17.38 -7.70
C GLY A 12 12.02 -16.98 -8.43
N ALA A 13 12.07 -15.73 -8.87
CA ALA A 13 13.31 -15.13 -9.33
C ALA A 13 13.39 -13.70 -8.79
N ARG A 14 14.29 -13.53 -7.80
CA ARG A 14 14.98 -12.26 -7.53
C ARG A 14 15.27 -11.59 -8.87
N ARG A 15 14.50 -10.56 -9.24
CA ARG A 15 14.87 -9.70 -10.36
C ARG A 15 16.06 -8.89 -9.89
N ALA A 16 17.26 -9.46 -10.04
CA ALA A 16 18.45 -8.66 -10.21
C ALA A 16 18.15 -7.70 -11.37
N ARG A 17 17.91 -6.42 -11.06
CA ARG A 17 17.80 -5.38 -12.08
C ARG A 17 19.08 -5.46 -12.89
N ARG A 18 18.98 -5.89 -14.14
CA ARG A 18 20.08 -5.76 -15.09
C ARG A 18 20.45 -4.28 -15.09
N ALA A 19 21.66 -3.98 -14.63
CA ALA A 19 22.30 -2.69 -14.79
C ALA A 19 22.46 -2.43 -16.29
N GLY A 20 21.42 -1.87 -16.90
CA GLY A 20 21.59 -1.13 -18.15
C GLY A 20 22.39 0.12 -17.83
N ALA A 21 23.23 0.57 -18.78
CA ALA A 21 24.03 1.79 -18.69
C ALA A 21 23.20 3.10 -18.67
N GLY A 22 21.98 3.06 -18.13
CA GLY A 22 21.11 4.21 -17.92
C GLY A 22 21.04 4.55 -16.43
N ARG A 23 20.98 5.84 -16.10
CA ARG A 23 20.77 6.31 -14.72
C ARG A 23 19.50 5.65 -14.15
N PRO A 24 19.56 4.98 -12.98
CA PRO A 24 18.38 4.38 -12.38
C PRO A 24 17.30 5.44 -12.21
N THR A 25 16.13 5.23 -12.82
CA THR A 25 14.97 6.09 -12.60
C THR A 25 14.01 5.34 -11.71
N LEU A 26 13.79 5.87 -10.51
CA LEU A 26 12.77 5.36 -9.59
C LEU A 26 11.37 5.68 -10.12
N GLN A 27 10.45 4.73 -9.93
CA GLN A 27 9.02 4.94 -10.14
C GLN A 27 8.45 5.90 -9.08
N PRO A 28 7.28 6.53 -9.30
CA PRO A 28 6.72 7.49 -8.34
C PRO A 28 6.57 6.94 -6.91
N HIS A 29 6.06 5.72 -6.73
CA HIS A 29 5.95 5.11 -5.40
C HIS A 29 7.33 4.80 -4.78
N GLU A 30 8.35 4.58 -5.62
CA GLU A 30 9.70 4.35 -5.14
C GLU A 30 10.36 5.65 -4.65
N VAL A 31 10.09 6.75 -5.35
CA VAL A 31 10.46 8.11 -4.94
C VAL A 31 9.84 8.44 -3.57
N GLN A 32 8.54 8.16 -3.39
CA GLN A 32 7.85 8.36 -2.11
C GLN A 32 8.50 7.58 -0.96
N GLN A 33 8.89 6.32 -1.20
CA GLN A 33 9.59 5.54 -0.17
C GLN A 33 10.95 6.13 0.18
N ALA A 34 11.71 6.55 -0.83
CA ALA A 34 13.01 7.18 -0.62
C ALA A 34 12.86 8.53 0.11
N ALA A 35 11.80 9.29 -0.16
CA ALA A 35 11.46 10.52 0.55
C ALA A 35 11.12 10.26 2.03
N TYR A 36 10.34 9.23 2.33
CA TYR A 36 10.10 8.82 3.73
C TYR A 36 11.40 8.45 4.44
N GLN A 37 12.26 7.62 3.83
CA GLN A 37 13.56 7.25 4.43
C GLN A 37 14.51 8.45 4.59
N LEU A 38 14.47 9.43 3.66
CA LEU A 38 15.17 10.69 3.82
C LEU A 38 14.64 11.46 5.04
N GLY A 39 13.32 11.55 5.21
CA GLY A 39 12.69 12.14 6.39
C GLY A 39 13.15 11.48 7.69
N MET A 40 13.18 10.15 7.72
CA MET A 40 13.69 9.39 8.88
C MET A 40 15.14 9.75 9.23
N ARG A 41 16.01 9.82 8.23
CA ARG A 41 17.41 10.21 8.43
C ARG A 41 17.57 11.65 8.91
N LEU A 42 16.82 12.59 8.34
CA LEU A 42 16.87 14.00 8.74
C LEU A 42 16.40 14.24 10.18
N ASN A 43 15.63 13.30 10.72
CA ASN A 43 15.12 13.31 12.08
C ASN A 43 15.92 12.39 13.01
N ASP A 44 17.20 12.13 12.70
CA ASP A 44 18.14 11.35 13.51
C ASP A 44 17.66 9.92 13.84
N ARG A 45 16.80 9.36 12.97
CA ARG A 45 16.23 8.01 13.11
C ARG A 45 16.37 7.20 11.81
N PRO A 46 17.57 7.08 11.22
CA PRO A 46 17.77 6.36 9.96
C PRO A 46 17.36 4.88 10.07
N ILE A 47 16.88 4.31 8.96
CA ILE A 47 16.61 2.88 8.86
C ILE A 47 17.92 2.18 8.47
N GLU A 48 18.69 1.76 9.48
CA GLU A 48 20.05 1.21 9.31
C GLU A 48 20.06 -0.22 8.76
N ASP A 49 19.10 -1.06 9.16
CA ASP A 49 19.05 -2.45 8.73
C ASP A 49 18.57 -2.56 7.26
N ALA A 50 19.34 -3.27 6.44
CA ALA A 50 19.04 -3.45 5.03
C ALA A 50 17.77 -4.28 4.77
N ARG A 51 17.43 -5.22 5.68
CA ARG A 51 16.18 -5.97 5.62
C ARG A 51 15.00 -5.08 5.95
N ASP A 52 15.10 -4.17 6.92
CA ASP A 52 14.03 -3.20 7.20
C ASP A 52 13.76 -2.28 6.02
N ARG A 53 14.81 -1.79 5.35
CA ARG A 53 14.65 -1.02 4.10
C ARG A 53 13.97 -1.83 3.01
N GLN A 54 14.31 -3.12 2.88
CA GLN A 54 13.69 -4.02 1.90
C GLN A 54 12.22 -4.30 2.24
N ARG A 55 11.87 -4.56 3.51
CA ARG A 55 10.47 -4.74 3.97
C ARG A 55 9.61 -3.54 3.61
N LEU A 56 10.13 -2.35 3.88
CA LEU A 56 9.48 -1.09 3.53
C LEU A 56 9.29 -0.93 2.01
N ALA A 57 10.30 -1.26 1.19
CA ALA A 57 10.18 -1.23 -0.26
C ALA A 57 9.12 -2.23 -0.78
N ASP A 58 9.11 -3.46 -0.25
CA ASP A 58 8.16 -4.52 -0.60
C ASP A 58 6.72 -4.18 -0.17
N ALA A 59 6.56 -3.58 1.00
CA ALA A 59 5.30 -3.08 1.50
C ALA A 59 4.76 -1.93 0.64
N THR A 60 5.62 -0.98 0.26
CA THR A 60 5.24 0.13 -0.64
C THR A 60 4.88 -0.36 -2.05
N ALA A 61 5.57 -1.38 -2.56
CA ALA A 61 5.18 -2.03 -3.80
C ALA A 61 3.78 -2.65 -3.69
N THR A 62 3.46 -3.29 -2.56
CA THR A 62 2.12 -3.86 -2.31
C THR A 62 1.05 -2.78 -2.26
N VAL A 63 1.27 -1.70 -1.51
CA VAL A 63 0.38 -0.53 -1.45
C VAL A 63 0.13 0.04 -2.85
N HIS A 64 1.20 0.21 -3.64
CA HIS A 64 1.09 0.71 -5.01
C HIS A 64 0.28 -0.22 -5.92
N GLU A 65 0.56 -1.53 -5.88
CA GLU A 65 -0.18 -2.54 -6.65
C GLU A 65 -1.67 -2.56 -6.29
N THR A 66 -2.00 -2.43 -5.00
CA THR A 66 -3.40 -2.33 -4.55
C THR A 66 -4.06 -1.08 -5.12
N ARG A 67 -3.40 0.09 -5.07
CA ARG A 67 -3.92 1.33 -5.67
C ARG A 67 -4.13 1.20 -7.17
N LEU A 68 -3.25 0.51 -7.90
CA LEU A 68 -3.42 0.25 -9.33
C LEU A 68 -4.58 -0.72 -9.61
N ALA A 69 -4.84 -1.68 -8.72
CA ALA A 69 -5.99 -2.57 -8.87
C ALA A 69 -7.31 -1.85 -8.57
N LEU A 70 -7.34 -1.01 -7.53
CA LEU A 70 -8.47 -0.14 -7.17
C LEU A 70 -8.45 1.17 -7.97
N HIS A 71 -8.35 1.02 -9.30
CA HIS A 71 -8.18 2.11 -10.26
C HIS A 71 -9.36 3.08 -10.34
N ARG A 72 -10.53 2.71 -9.82
CA ARG A 72 -11.74 3.56 -9.75
C ARG A 72 -11.87 4.32 -8.42
N GLY A 73 -10.95 4.10 -7.47
CA GLY A 73 -10.79 4.93 -6.28
C GLY A 73 -11.02 4.22 -4.96
N ARG A 74 -10.94 4.99 -3.88
CA ARG A 74 -11.01 4.54 -2.49
C ARG A 74 -12.42 4.44 -1.91
N GLY A 75 -13.42 4.43 -2.79
CA GLY A 75 -14.80 4.56 -2.38
C GLY A 75 -15.11 5.96 -1.91
N ASN A 76 -15.07 6.16 -0.60
CA ASN A 76 -15.67 7.29 0.10
C ASN A 76 -14.73 8.45 0.45
N VAL A 77 -13.55 8.54 -0.18
CA VAL A 77 -12.65 9.68 -0.03
C VAL A 77 -13.10 10.84 -0.92
N ASP A 78 -13.30 12.02 -0.31
CA ASP A 78 -13.79 13.25 -0.94
C ASP A 78 -13.06 13.63 -2.24
N SER A 79 -11.72 13.53 -2.28
CA SER A 79 -10.95 13.81 -3.49
C SER A 79 -11.25 12.85 -4.64
N ASP A 80 -11.41 11.56 -4.34
CA ASP A 80 -11.76 10.54 -5.34
C ASP A 80 -13.22 10.70 -5.78
N LEU A 81 -14.14 11.07 -4.86
CA LEU A 81 -15.53 11.38 -5.17
C LEU A 81 -15.67 12.56 -6.14
N ARG A 82 -14.92 13.64 -5.91
CA ARG A 82 -14.89 14.78 -6.83
C ARG A 82 -14.37 14.40 -8.21
N LEU A 83 -13.28 13.63 -8.28
CA LEU A 83 -12.68 13.21 -9.55
C LEU A 83 -13.57 12.21 -10.32
N SER A 84 -14.34 11.41 -9.60
CA SER A 84 -15.19 10.35 -10.15
C SER A 84 -16.64 10.76 -10.41
N ASN A 85 -17.04 11.98 -10.01
CA ASN A 85 -18.44 12.38 -9.90
C ASN A 85 -19.27 11.37 -9.07
N GLY A 86 -18.72 10.96 -7.92
CA GLY A 86 -19.35 10.03 -6.98
C GLY A 86 -19.21 8.54 -7.32
N ARG A 87 -18.75 8.18 -8.53
CA ARG A 87 -18.69 6.78 -8.98
C ARG A 87 -17.78 5.89 -8.14
N SER A 88 -16.74 6.45 -7.52
CA SER A 88 -15.83 5.71 -6.63
C SER A 88 -16.60 5.02 -5.51
N ALA A 89 -17.48 5.74 -4.80
CA ALA A 89 -18.30 5.14 -3.76
C ALA A 89 -19.35 4.19 -4.31
N THR A 90 -19.95 4.47 -5.48
CA THR A 90 -20.89 3.56 -6.13
C THR A 90 -20.30 2.17 -6.34
N TYR A 91 -19.07 2.08 -6.86
CA TYR A 91 -18.40 0.79 -7.06
C TYR A 91 -17.97 0.12 -5.75
N SER A 92 -17.67 0.91 -4.71
CA SER A 92 -17.37 0.35 -3.39
C SER A 92 -18.63 -0.22 -2.72
N SER A 93 -19.78 0.45 -2.86
CA SER A 93 -21.08 -0.05 -2.38
C SER A 93 -21.50 -1.33 -3.09
N LEU A 94 -21.27 -1.43 -4.40
CA LEU A 94 -21.46 -2.68 -5.15
C LEU A 94 -20.61 -3.82 -4.61
N SER A 95 -19.36 -3.52 -4.21
CA SER A 95 -18.43 -4.52 -3.69
C SER A 95 -18.94 -5.14 -2.39
N TYR A 96 -19.56 -4.35 -1.51
CA TYR A 96 -20.22 -4.86 -0.31
C TYR A 96 -21.35 -5.84 -0.62
N CYS A 97 -22.21 -5.54 -1.61
CA CYS A 97 -23.31 -6.43 -1.98
C CYS A 97 -22.85 -7.79 -2.55
N LEU A 98 -21.68 -7.83 -3.17
CA LEU A 98 -21.13 -9.07 -3.72
C LEU A 98 -20.38 -9.90 -2.69
N GLY A 99 -19.69 -9.27 -1.75
CA GLY A 99 -18.79 -9.95 -0.80
C GLY A 99 -19.31 -10.02 0.64
N GLU A 100 -20.57 -9.68 0.88
CA GLU A 100 -21.12 -9.53 2.23
C GLU A 100 -20.85 -10.78 3.09
N ASN A 101 -20.30 -10.57 4.30
CA ASN A 101 -20.02 -11.57 5.35
C ASN A 101 -18.72 -12.38 5.27
N ASP A 102 -17.85 -12.18 4.26
CA ASP A 102 -16.52 -12.82 4.23
C ASP A 102 -15.45 -11.85 3.69
N GLU A 103 -14.40 -11.63 4.49
CA GLU A 103 -13.33 -10.68 4.17
C GLU A 103 -12.55 -11.03 2.88
N ASN A 104 -12.45 -12.32 2.52
CA ASN A 104 -11.85 -12.70 1.24
C ASN A 104 -12.74 -12.33 0.07
N LEU A 105 -14.06 -12.49 0.23
CA LEU A 105 -15.04 -12.15 -0.78
C LEU A 105 -15.16 -10.64 -0.95
N LEU A 106 -15.16 -9.86 0.15
CA LEU A 106 -15.08 -8.39 0.11
C LEU A 106 -13.81 -7.92 -0.62
N ALA A 107 -12.64 -8.44 -0.27
CA ALA A 107 -11.41 -8.09 -0.98
C ALA A 107 -11.48 -8.47 -2.48
N GLY A 108 -12.09 -9.61 -2.81
CA GLY A 108 -12.26 -10.08 -4.20
C GLY A 108 -13.22 -9.21 -5.00
N SER A 109 -14.34 -8.80 -4.39
CA SER A 109 -15.34 -7.95 -5.02
C SER A 109 -14.82 -6.55 -5.27
N ALA A 110 -14.09 -5.94 -4.32
CA ALA A 110 -13.45 -4.64 -4.54
C ALA A 110 -12.40 -4.67 -5.66
N LEU A 111 -11.63 -5.76 -5.76
CA LEU A 111 -10.69 -5.92 -6.87
C LEU A 111 -11.42 -6.03 -8.23
N ALA A 112 -12.56 -6.73 -8.29
CA ALA A 112 -13.36 -6.85 -9.51
C ALA A 112 -14.09 -5.54 -9.87
N ALA A 113 -14.61 -4.83 -8.87
CA ALA A 113 -15.28 -3.55 -9.04
C ALA A 113 -14.29 -2.42 -9.36
N GLY A 114 -13.03 -2.56 -8.94
CA GLY A 114 -11.98 -1.56 -9.10
C GLY A 114 -12.04 -0.42 -8.09
N ALA A 115 -12.86 -0.50 -7.04
CA ALA A 115 -12.92 0.49 -5.96
C ALA A 115 -13.21 -0.19 -4.62
N GLY A 116 -12.77 0.42 -3.51
CA GLY A 116 -13.10 -0.07 -2.17
C GLY A 116 -12.72 0.91 -1.06
N ASN A 117 -13.44 0.85 0.05
CA ASN A 117 -13.21 1.63 1.28
C ASN A 117 -11.99 1.10 2.08
N CYS A 118 -11.76 1.64 3.29
CA CYS A 118 -10.60 1.30 4.12
C CYS A 118 -10.49 -0.19 4.46
N ASP A 119 -11.60 -0.84 4.80
CA ASP A 119 -11.72 -2.28 5.05
C ASP A 119 -11.29 -3.13 3.84
N HIS A 120 -11.79 -2.82 2.65
CA HIS A 120 -11.40 -3.48 1.42
C HIS A 120 -9.90 -3.32 1.14
N ASN A 121 -9.38 -2.09 1.30
CA ASN A 121 -7.96 -1.80 1.11
C ASN A 121 -7.09 -2.59 2.10
N ALA A 122 -7.46 -2.62 3.37
CA ALA A 122 -6.76 -3.37 4.41
C ALA A 122 -6.79 -4.87 4.11
N GLY A 123 -7.97 -5.42 3.81
CA GLY A 123 -8.13 -6.83 3.44
C GLY A 123 -7.30 -7.23 2.22
N ILE A 124 -7.27 -6.39 1.18
CA ILE A 124 -6.44 -6.62 -0.02
C ILE A 124 -4.95 -6.54 0.31
N ASN A 125 -4.50 -5.55 1.07
CA ASN A 125 -3.08 -5.41 1.44
C ASN A 125 -2.60 -6.60 2.28
N THR A 126 -3.38 -7.00 3.29
CA THR A 126 -3.10 -8.17 4.14
C THR A 126 -2.86 -9.43 3.32
N ARG A 127 -3.70 -9.67 2.31
CA ARG A 127 -3.62 -10.86 1.45
C ARG A 127 -2.54 -10.74 0.39
N ARG A 128 -2.44 -9.59 -0.29
CA ARG A 128 -1.49 -9.39 -1.40
C ARG A 128 -0.04 -9.32 -0.93
N HIS A 129 0.22 -8.88 0.30
CA HIS A 129 1.57 -8.87 0.85
C HIS A 129 2.14 -10.27 1.13
N ALA A 130 1.31 -11.31 1.15
CA ALA A 130 1.69 -12.67 1.52
C ALA A 130 2.95 -13.20 0.81
N VAL A 131 3.07 -12.92 -0.50
CA VAL A 131 4.19 -13.40 -1.33
C VAL A 131 5.53 -12.73 -1.01
N ARG A 132 5.50 -11.62 -0.25
CA ARG A 132 6.66 -10.83 0.17
C ARG A 132 7.02 -11.02 1.65
N MET A 133 6.21 -11.75 2.40
CA MET A 133 6.47 -12.04 3.80
C MET A 133 7.71 -12.91 3.99
N GLU A 134 8.46 -12.63 5.04
CA GLU A 134 9.46 -13.54 5.57
C GLU A 134 8.80 -14.68 6.34
N ASP A 135 9.50 -15.81 6.42
CA ASP A 135 9.02 -16.96 7.18
C ASP A 135 9.01 -16.62 8.68
N GLY A 136 7.88 -16.85 9.33
CA GLY A 136 7.63 -16.46 10.72
C GLY A 136 7.05 -15.04 10.90
N GLY A 137 6.90 -14.26 9.82
CA GLY A 137 6.22 -12.97 9.83
C GLY A 137 4.70 -13.14 9.90
N GLN A 138 4.00 -12.07 10.27
CA GLN A 138 2.54 -12.05 10.43
C GLN A 138 1.94 -10.84 9.73
N MET A 139 0.86 -11.06 8.98
CA MET A 139 -0.03 -10.00 8.53
C MET A 139 -1.21 -9.86 9.48
N MET A 140 -1.64 -8.63 9.73
CA MET A 140 -2.81 -8.32 10.54
C MET A 140 -3.67 -7.28 9.84
N THR A 141 -4.98 -7.46 9.93
CA THR A 141 -5.94 -6.38 9.65
C THR A 141 -6.30 -5.76 11.00
N VAL A 142 -6.10 -4.45 11.13
CA VAL A 142 -6.31 -3.69 12.38
C VAL A 142 -7.42 -2.69 12.16
N ARG A 143 -8.36 -2.65 13.10
CA ARG A 143 -9.38 -1.61 13.22
C ARG A 143 -8.94 -0.61 14.28
N ASP A 144 -9.04 0.68 13.96
CA ASP A 144 -9.02 1.79 14.91
C ASP A 144 -10.47 2.27 15.12
N ASP A 145 -11.01 2.05 16.32
CA ASP A 145 -12.40 2.36 16.65
C ASP A 145 -12.64 3.87 16.86
N GLU A 146 -11.60 4.64 17.24
CA GLU A 146 -11.70 6.09 17.40
C GLU A 146 -11.67 6.81 16.05
N GLN A 147 -10.85 6.32 15.11
CA GLN A 147 -10.74 6.88 13.77
C GLN A 147 -11.70 6.26 12.76
N THR A 148 -12.44 5.20 13.15
CA THR A 148 -13.31 4.42 12.26
C THR A 148 -12.57 3.99 10.99
N HIS A 149 -11.37 3.46 11.16
CA HIS A 149 -10.46 3.14 10.05
C HIS A 149 -9.88 1.73 10.16
N LEU A 150 -9.71 1.07 9.02
CA LEU A 150 -9.07 -0.24 8.94
C LEU A 150 -7.81 -0.14 8.06
N TYR A 151 -6.72 -0.74 8.54
CA TYR A 151 -5.44 -0.78 7.84
C TYR A 151 -4.73 -2.12 8.05
N ALA A 152 -3.75 -2.42 7.20
CA ALA A 152 -2.96 -3.63 7.31
C ALA A 152 -1.62 -3.36 8.02
N LEU A 153 -1.20 -4.31 8.85
CA LEU A 153 0.13 -4.35 9.46
C LEU A 153 0.89 -5.59 9.02
N TYR A 154 2.16 -5.41 8.69
CA TYR A 154 3.13 -6.49 8.60
C TYR A 154 4.05 -6.45 9.82
N GLN A 155 3.96 -7.48 10.66
CA GLN A 155 4.91 -7.71 11.73
C GLN A 155 5.98 -8.70 11.24
N PRO A 156 7.24 -8.30 11.13
CA PRO A 156 8.31 -9.21 10.73
C PRO A 156 8.52 -10.32 11.79
N PRO A 157 9.21 -11.43 11.44
CA PRO A 157 9.49 -12.51 12.38
C PRO A 157 10.14 -11.97 13.65
N SER A 158 9.76 -12.52 14.80
CA SER A 158 10.18 -11.98 16.09
C SER A 158 11.71 -11.99 16.25
N SER A 159 12.28 -10.79 16.25
CA SER A 159 13.50 -10.45 16.97
C SER A 159 13.11 -9.59 18.17
N ALA A 160 14.04 -9.29 19.08
CA ALA A 160 13.80 -8.37 20.21
C ALA A 160 13.32 -6.96 19.78
N GLU A 161 13.33 -6.65 18.47
CA GLU A 161 12.98 -5.37 17.87
C GLU A 161 11.74 -5.46 16.94
N ALA A 162 11.03 -6.59 16.90
CA ALA A 162 9.94 -6.81 15.93
C ALA A 162 8.80 -5.76 16.02
N GLU A 163 8.55 -5.21 17.20
CA GLU A 163 7.60 -4.10 17.38
C GLU A 163 8.09 -2.81 16.70
N GLN A 164 9.40 -2.54 16.73
CA GLN A 164 10.00 -1.35 16.12
C GLN A 164 10.05 -1.41 14.59
N SER A 165 10.05 -2.62 14.03
CA SER A 165 10.08 -2.88 12.58
C SER A 165 8.70 -3.25 12.01
N THR A 166 7.61 -3.08 12.78
CA THR A 166 6.26 -3.30 12.27
C THR A 166 5.92 -2.25 11.21
N VAL A 167 5.46 -2.70 10.04
CA VAL A 167 5.18 -1.85 8.88
C VAL A 167 3.68 -1.70 8.69
N VAL A 168 3.23 -0.47 8.43
CA VAL A 168 1.85 -0.15 8.03
C VAL A 168 1.73 -0.17 6.52
N LEU A 169 0.74 -0.91 6.01
CA LEU A 169 0.37 -1.00 4.61
C LEU A 169 -1.04 -0.44 4.42
N ASP A 170 -1.13 0.85 4.13
CA ASP A 170 -2.40 1.50 3.90
C ASP A 170 -2.49 2.09 2.48
N SER A 171 -3.25 1.43 1.63
CA SER A 171 -3.54 1.89 0.28
C SER A 171 -4.72 2.84 0.22
N TRP A 172 -5.54 2.97 1.27
CA TRP A 172 -6.60 3.97 1.39
C TRP A 172 -6.04 5.34 1.80
N ALA A 173 -5.11 5.39 2.74
CA ALA A 173 -4.37 6.61 3.07
C ALA A 173 -3.42 7.07 1.94
N ASP A 174 -2.93 8.31 2.00
CA ASP A 174 -1.94 8.90 1.10
C ASP A 174 -0.51 8.61 1.58
N GLY A 175 0.45 8.43 0.67
CA GLY A 175 1.86 8.12 0.99
C GLY A 175 2.25 6.65 0.86
N PRO A 176 3.51 6.30 1.18
CA PRO A 176 4.02 4.94 1.01
C PRO A 176 3.79 4.08 2.28
N ALA A 177 4.30 2.84 2.30
CA ALA A 177 4.35 2.08 3.55
C ALA A 177 5.39 2.66 4.51
N VAL A 178 5.07 2.66 5.80
CA VAL A 178 5.87 3.30 6.85
C VAL A 178 6.00 2.39 8.06
N LEU A 179 6.96 2.66 8.94
CA LEU A 179 6.96 2.01 10.24
C LEU A 179 5.78 2.51 11.08
N LEU A 180 5.18 1.62 11.87
CA LEU A 180 4.03 1.92 12.71
C LEU A 180 4.28 3.12 13.64
N ARG A 181 5.48 3.19 14.22
CA ARG A 181 5.92 4.31 15.10
C ARG A 181 5.96 5.68 14.43
N ASP A 182 5.96 5.73 13.10
CA ASP A 182 6.03 6.96 12.30
C ASP A 182 4.72 7.23 11.54
N SER A 183 3.71 6.39 11.79
CA SER A 183 2.42 6.46 11.13
C SER A 183 1.42 7.33 11.89
N HIS A 184 0.34 7.70 11.21
CA HIS A 184 -0.79 8.42 11.81
C HIS A 184 -1.43 7.68 13.01
N TRP A 185 -1.25 6.37 13.12
CA TRP A 185 -1.82 5.52 14.18
C TRP A 185 -0.83 5.16 15.28
N ALA A 186 0.36 5.78 15.31
CA ALA A 186 1.40 5.44 16.29
C ALA A 186 0.92 5.59 17.74
N GLU A 187 0.10 6.59 18.03
CA GLU A 187 -0.40 6.88 19.39
C GLU A 187 -1.67 6.09 19.76
N THR A 188 -2.49 5.72 18.76
CA THR A 188 -3.75 4.98 18.97
C THR A 188 -3.56 3.47 18.96
N TYR A 189 -2.47 2.97 18.37
CA TYR A 189 -2.19 1.55 18.33
C TYR A 189 -2.00 0.95 19.74
N GLY A 190 -2.76 -0.09 20.02
CA GLY A 190 -2.80 -0.78 21.31
C GLY A 190 -3.69 -0.13 22.37
N THR A 191 -4.29 1.04 22.10
CA THR A 191 -5.21 1.73 23.01
C THR A 191 -6.65 1.68 22.51
N SER A 192 -6.90 2.13 21.28
CA SER A 192 -8.22 2.14 20.62
C SER A 192 -8.30 1.22 19.41
N THR A 193 -7.34 0.31 19.26
CA THR A 193 -7.25 -0.61 18.12
C THR A 193 -7.54 -2.07 18.47
N ASN A 194 -8.18 -2.78 17.55
CA ASN A 194 -8.44 -4.22 17.63
C ASN A 194 -7.89 -4.94 16.38
N VAL A 195 -7.16 -6.04 16.60
CA VAL A 195 -6.75 -6.94 15.51
C VAL A 195 -7.94 -7.83 15.14
N ILE A 196 -8.46 -7.69 13.92
CA ILE A 196 -9.65 -8.43 13.47
C ILE A 196 -9.30 -9.66 12.62
N GLU A 197 -8.17 -9.64 11.92
CA GLU A 197 -7.61 -10.79 11.20
C GLU A 197 -6.12 -10.92 11.51
N ARG A 198 -5.63 -12.16 11.55
CA ARG A 198 -4.21 -12.48 11.68
C ARG A 198 -3.88 -13.64 10.77
N PHE A 199 -2.85 -13.48 9.96
CA PHE A 199 -2.37 -14.52 9.05
C PHE A 199 -0.86 -14.73 9.23
N ASP A 200 -0.46 -15.99 9.35
CA ASP A 200 0.90 -16.35 8.98
C ASP A 200 1.05 -16.34 7.44
N LYS A 201 2.27 -16.54 6.95
CA LYS A 201 2.55 -16.51 5.51
C LYS A 201 1.71 -17.53 4.71
N ARG A 202 1.49 -18.73 5.23
CA ARG A 202 0.73 -19.76 4.52
C ARG A 202 -0.75 -19.37 4.47
N ASP A 203 -1.32 -18.99 5.61
CA ASP A 203 -2.72 -18.62 5.67
C ASP A 203 -3.01 -17.36 4.83
N ALA A 204 -2.06 -16.42 4.74
CA ALA A 204 -2.16 -15.24 3.89
C ALA A 204 -2.12 -15.61 2.39
N ILE A 205 -1.31 -16.60 1.99
CA ILE A 205 -1.29 -17.13 0.61
C ILE A 205 -2.62 -17.82 0.29
N ASP A 206 -3.16 -18.62 1.21
CA ASP A 206 -4.44 -19.29 1.02
C ASP A 206 -5.60 -18.28 0.95
N ALA A 207 -5.56 -17.22 1.75
CA ALA A 207 -6.51 -16.11 1.69
C ALA A 207 -6.43 -15.33 0.36
N LEU A 208 -5.21 -15.05 -0.12
CA LEU A 208 -4.99 -14.43 -1.43
C LEU A 208 -5.55 -15.29 -2.57
N ALA A 209 -5.38 -16.61 -2.49
CA ALA A 209 -5.93 -17.54 -3.49
C ALA A 209 -7.47 -17.50 -3.52
N ARG A 210 -8.13 -17.51 -2.36
CA ARG A 210 -9.60 -17.38 -2.24
C ARG A 210 -10.11 -16.05 -2.79
N THR A 211 -9.46 -14.95 -2.43
CA THR A 211 -9.79 -13.60 -2.94
C THR A 211 -9.69 -13.53 -4.46
N ASN A 212 -8.62 -14.09 -5.05
CA ASN A 212 -8.44 -14.09 -6.51
C ASN A 212 -9.43 -15.03 -7.22
N ALA A 213 -9.79 -16.17 -6.62
CA ALA A 213 -10.79 -17.07 -7.17
C ALA A 213 -12.16 -16.37 -7.25
N PHE A 214 -12.58 -15.71 -6.17
CA PHE A 214 -13.85 -14.98 -6.15
C PHE A 214 -13.87 -13.80 -7.13
N ARG A 215 -12.77 -13.04 -7.20
CA ARG A 215 -12.60 -12.00 -8.22
C ARG A 215 -12.78 -12.58 -9.63
N ALA A 216 -12.16 -13.72 -9.93
CA ALA A 216 -12.25 -14.35 -11.24
C ALA A 216 -13.69 -14.79 -11.58
N GLU A 217 -14.46 -15.26 -10.60
CA GLU A 217 -15.87 -15.58 -10.80
C GLU A 217 -16.70 -14.33 -11.17
N ILE A 218 -16.47 -13.18 -10.52
CA ILE A 218 -17.14 -11.92 -10.86
C ILE A 218 -16.73 -11.42 -12.27
N GLU A 219 -15.47 -11.63 -12.64
CA GLU A 219 -14.93 -11.16 -13.93
C GLU A 219 -15.33 -12.07 -15.11
N ASP A 220 -15.62 -13.34 -14.89
CA ASP A 220 -15.98 -14.31 -15.94
C ASP A 220 -17.43 -14.15 -16.43
N PRO A 221 -17.66 -13.74 -17.70
CA PRO A 221 -19.00 -13.54 -18.25
C PRO A 221 -19.89 -14.80 -18.30
N GLN A 222 -19.33 -15.98 -18.05
CA GLN A 222 -20.08 -17.24 -18.05
C GLN A 222 -20.68 -17.60 -16.68
N THR A 223 -20.42 -16.82 -15.63
CA THR A 223 -20.92 -17.11 -14.28
C THR A 223 -22.20 -16.32 -13.97
N ASP A 224 -23.05 -16.90 -13.12
CA ASP A 224 -24.21 -16.19 -12.57
C ASP A 224 -23.78 -14.99 -11.71
N LEU A 225 -22.61 -15.09 -11.06
CA LEU A 225 -22.06 -14.02 -10.24
C LEU A 225 -21.69 -12.79 -11.07
N HIS A 226 -21.14 -12.99 -12.27
CA HIS A 226 -20.89 -11.90 -13.22
C HIS A 226 -22.20 -11.23 -13.65
N ALA A 227 -23.22 -12.02 -14.01
CA ALA A 227 -24.52 -11.48 -14.39
C ALA A 227 -25.12 -10.63 -13.27
N ASN A 228 -25.13 -11.15 -12.03
CA ASN A 228 -25.55 -10.41 -10.84
C ASN A 228 -24.74 -9.12 -10.63
N ALA A 229 -23.42 -9.17 -10.79
CA ALA A 229 -22.56 -7.99 -10.66
C ALA A 229 -22.91 -6.89 -11.68
N ARG A 230 -23.24 -7.25 -12.93
CA ARG A 230 -23.68 -6.30 -13.97
C ARG A 230 -25.05 -5.69 -13.67
N ASP A 231 -25.97 -6.49 -13.14
CA ASP A 231 -27.30 -6.01 -12.73
C ASP A 231 -27.20 -5.04 -11.56
N LEU A 232 -26.41 -5.38 -10.53
CA LEU A 232 -26.11 -4.49 -9.42
C LEU A 232 -25.42 -3.21 -9.90
N GLU A 233 -24.42 -3.31 -10.78
CA GLU A 233 -23.73 -2.15 -11.35
C GLU A 233 -24.71 -1.18 -12.02
N THR A 234 -25.65 -1.72 -12.81
CA THR A 234 -26.72 -0.93 -13.44
C THR A 234 -27.61 -0.24 -12.39
N ALA A 235 -28.02 -0.96 -11.35
CA ALA A 235 -28.89 -0.42 -10.30
C ALA A 235 -28.19 0.67 -9.46
N PHE A 236 -26.92 0.44 -9.09
CA PHE A 236 -26.12 1.36 -8.29
C PHE A 236 -25.74 2.63 -9.05
N LEU A 237 -25.44 2.52 -10.35
CA LEU A 237 -25.15 3.68 -11.19
C LEU A 237 -26.39 4.57 -11.44
N ALA A 238 -27.59 3.99 -11.36
CA ALA A 238 -28.83 4.77 -11.46
C ALA A 238 -29.11 5.61 -10.21
N ASN A 239 -28.67 5.16 -9.03
CA ASN A 239 -28.90 5.83 -7.74
C ASN A 239 -27.62 5.86 -6.88
N PRO A 240 -26.63 6.69 -7.22
CA PRO A 240 -25.38 6.76 -6.46
C PRO A 240 -25.61 7.37 -5.07
N ALA A 241 -25.18 6.66 -4.02
CA ALA A 241 -25.21 7.13 -2.64
C ALA A 241 -23.83 6.91 -2.00
N PRO A 242 -23.06 7.98 -1.70
CA PRO A 242 -21.66 7.83 -1.32
C PRO A 242 -21.41 7.37 0.13
N GLY A 243 -22.46 7.26 0.96
CA GLY A 243 -22.31 6.96 2.39
C GLY A 243 -21.54 8.07 3.13
N ASP A 244 -20.83 7.68 4.19
CA ASP A 244 -19.97 8.59 4.96
C ASP A 244 -18.76 9.03 4.13
N ILE A 245 -18.50 10.34 4.08
CA ILE A 245 -17.43 10.92 3.26
C ILE A 245 -16.25 11.33 4.15
N PHE A 246 -15.04 10.92 3.75
CA PHE A 246 -13.81 11.23 4.48
C PHE A 246 -12.87 12.12 3.68
N SER A 247 -12.16 13.01 4.38
CA SER A 247 -11.02 13.72 3.82
C SER A 247 -9.88 12.74 3.52
N ALA A 248 -9.05 13.07 2.53
CA ALA A 248 -7.81 12.34 2.32
C ALA A 248 -6.92 12.46 3.57
N MET A 249 -6.35 11.34 3.99
CA MET A 249 -5.54 11.24 5.21
C MET A 249 -4.14 10.73 4.86
N PRO A 250 -3.06 11.40 5.32
CA PRO A 250 -1.71 10.87 5.14
C PRO A 250 -1.44 9.70 6.09
N VAL A 251 -0.69 8.72 5.60
CA VAL A 251 -0.20 7.58 6.40
C VAL A 251 0.91 7.98 7.37
N ILE A 252 1.68 9.02 7.03
CA ILE A 252 2.80 9.55 7.83
C ILE A 252 2.26 10.51 8.90
N ALA A 253 2.77 10.41 10.13
CA ALA A 253 2.43 11.33 11.21
C ALA A 253 2.74 12.80 10.84
N PRO A 254 1.83 13.75 11.09
CA PRO A 254 2.02 15.17 10.76
C PRO A 254 3.31 15.78 11.33
N GLU A 255 3.71 15.36 12.53
CA GLU A 255 4.89 15.85 13.24
C GLU A 255 6.18 15.48 12.48
N LEU A 256 6.24 14.25 11.95
CA LEU A 256 7.37 13.81 11.14
C LEU A 256 7.46 14.60 9.82
N ALA A 257 6.32 14.86 9.17
CA ALA A 257 6.28 15.65 7.95
C ALA A 257 6.75 17.10 8.21
N GLN A 258 6.25 17.73 9.27
CA GLN A 258 6.64 19.09 9.65
C GLN A 258 8.13 19.17 9.99
N SER A 259 8.63 18.26 10.82
CA SER A 259 10.03 18.25 11.22
C SER A 259 10.96 17.99 10.02
N THR A 260 10.60 17.07 9.12
CA THR A 260 11.35 16.84 7.87
C THR A 260 11.49 18.10 7.03
N ARG A 261 10.40 18.85 6.85
CA ARG A 261 10.39 20.13 6.11
C ARG A 261 11.32 21.17 6.75
N GLN A 262 11.30 21.28 8.08
CA GLN A 262 12.18 22.19 8.82
C GLN A 262 13.66 21.77 8.68
N ARG A 263 13.96 20.48 8.90
CA ARG A 263 15.32 19.94 8.81
C ARG A 263 15.91 20.10 7.42
N LEU A 264 15.12 19.92 6.36
CA LEU A 264 15.58 20.18 4.99
C LEU A 264 16.11 21.62 4.85
N GLN A 265 15.45 22.60 5.46
CA GLN A 265 15.82 24.02 5.35
C GLN A 265 17.21 24.33 5.96
N GLU A 266 17.66 23.52 6.92
CA GLU A 266 18.96 23.67 7.60
C GLU A 266 20.14 23.35 6.68
N TYR A 267 19.92 22.57 5.62
CA TYR A 267 20.98 22.10 4.72
C TYR A 267 21.10 22.95 3.45
N SER A 268 22.33 23.07 2.94
CA SER A 268 22.58 23.67 1.63
C SER A 268 21.93 22.84 0.50
N PRO A 269 21.57 23.44 -0.66
CA PRO A 269 21.00 22.69 -1.79
C PRO A 269 21.84 21.49 -2.21
N ARG A 270 23.18 21.65 -2.28
CA ARG A 270 24.11 20.57 -2.62
C ARG A 270 24.07 19.43 -1.61
N THR A 271 23.94 19.74 -0.32
CA THR A 271 23.83 18.73 0.74
C THR A 271 22.50 17.98 0.64
N ARG A 272 21.39 18.68 0.38
CA ARG A 272 20.07 18.05 0.19
C ARG A 272 20.07 17.06 -0.97
N GLU A 273 20.65 17.44 -2.11
CA GLU A 273 20.79 16.55 -3.27
C GLU A 273 21.61 15.30 -2.95
N ALA A 274 22.71 15.45 -2.22
CA ALA A 274 23.54 14.33 -1.79
C ALA A 274 22.78 13.38 -0.85
N LEU A 275 22.03 13.93 0.12
CA LEU A 275 21.20 13.15 1.05
C LEU A 275 20.07 12.41 0.32
N ALA A 276 19.39 13.05 -0.63
CA ALA A 276 18.35 12.42 -1.44
C ALA A 276 18.90 11.29 -2.32
N ALA A 277 20.08 11.50 -2.93
CA ALA A 277 20.75 10.47 -3.72
C ALA A 277 21.18 9.26 -2.87
N ASP A 278 21.60 9.50 -1.63
CA ASP A 278 21.97 8.43 -0.69
C ASP A 278 20.73 7.69 -0.18
N ALA A 279 19.64 8.39 0.14
CA ALA A 279 18.37 7.77 0.51
C ALA A 279 17.84 6.84 -0.59
N ALA A 280 17.90 7.27 -1.86
CA ALA A 280 17.54 6.41 -3.00
C ALA A 280 18.40 5.14 -3.09
N ARG A 281 19.72 5.28 -2.88
CA ARG A 281 20.67 4.16 -2.91
C ARG A 281 20.39 3.17 -1.79
N GLN A 282 20.22 3.66 -0.57
CA GLN A 282 19.96 2.82 0.60
C GLN A 282 18.61 2.11 0.50
N ALA A 283 17.56 2.82 0.07
CA ALA A 283 16.21 2.28 -0.02
C ALA A 283 16.09 1.12 -1.02
N TYR A 284 16.84 1.17 -2.13
CA TYR A 284 16.71 0.22 -3.24
C TYR A 284 17.99 -0.57 -3.57
N GLY A 285 19.00 -0.51 -2.69
CA GLY A 285 20.27 -1.21 -2.89
C GLY A 285 20.96 -0.86 -4.20
N LEU A 286 20.90 0.41 -4.62
CA LEU A 286 21.52 0.86 -5.87
C LEU A 286 23.03 1.02 -5.69
N ASP A 287 23.79 0.70 -6.75
CA ASP A 287 25.25 0.78 -6.77
C ASP A 287 25.76 2.21 -6.49
N GLU A 288 26.71 2.36 -5.57
CA GLU A 288 27.34 3.65 -5.24
C GLU A 288 28.07 4.27 -6.43
N ALA A 289 28.58 3.45 -7.35
CA ALA A 289 29.26 3.92 -8.55
C ALA A 289 28.29 4.52 -9.58
N GLN A 290 26.97 4.28 -9.45
CA GLN A 290 25.97 4.78 -10.39
C GLN A 290 25.40 6.13 -9.94
N PRO A 291 25.54 7.20 -10.74
CA PRO A 291 24.95 8.47 -10.40
C PRO A 291 23.41 8.39 -10.49
N ILE A 292 22.74 8.75 -9.40
CA ILE A 292 21.29 8.95 -9.39
C ILE A 292 20.93 10.13 -10.29
N SER A 293 19.87 9.99 -11.07
CA SER A 293 19.40 11.05 -11.96
C SER A 293 19.02 12.30 -11.14
N PRO A 294 19.44 13.52 -11.56
CA PRO A 294 19.03 14.77 -10.91
C PRO A 294 17.50 14.89 -10.81
N ARG A 295 16.76 14.39 -11.82
CA ARG A 295 15.30 14.36 -11.80
C ARG A 295 14.76 13.53 -10.63
N THR A 296 15.41 12.41 -10.32
CA THR A 296 15.02 11.54 -9.20
C THR A 296 15.33 12.21 -7.87
N THR A 297 16.50 12.81 -7.71
CA THR A 297 16.83 13.54 -6.48
C THR A 297 15.89 14.72 -6.24
N THR A 298 15.55 15.48 -7.29
CA THR A 298 14.56 16.56 -7.21
C THR A 298 13.20 16.02 -6.77
N ALA A 299 12.71 14.95 -7.40
CA ALA A 299 11.41 14.37 -7.03
C ALA A 299 11.38 13.84 -5.57
N ILE A 300 12.49 13.27 -5.09
CA ILE A 300 12.61 12.83 -3.68
C ILE A 300 12.53 14.03 -2.74
N LEU A 301 13.21 15.13 -3.07
CA LEU A 301 13.18 16.35 -2.24
C LEU A 301 11.80 16.99 -2.24
N GLU A 302 11.15 17.07 -3.41
CA GLU A 302 9.77 17.57 -3.53
C GLU A 302 8.80 16.74 -2.68
N ASP A 303 8.90 15.41 -2.71
CA ASP A 303 8.08 14.53 -1.88
C ASP A 303 8.44 14.61 -0.39
N ALA A 304 9.72 14.78 -0.04
CA ALA A 304 10.14 14.93 1.36
C ALA A 304 9.67 16.24 1.99
N GLU A 305 9.48 17.31 1.21
CA GLU A 305 8.88 18.57 1.68
C GLU A 305 7.36 18.46 1.95
N ARG A 306 6.72 17.39 1.46
CA ARG A 306 5.27 17.18 1.52
C ARG A 306 4.89 15.75 1.90
N LEU A 307 5.60 15.15 2.87
CA LEU A 307 5.31 13.78 3.33
C LEU A 307 3.85 13.57 3.78
N ASP A 308 3.17 14.64 4.19
CA ASP A 308 1.76 14.74 4.57
C ASP A 308 0.78 14.94 3.40
N ALA A 309 1.26 15.03 2.15
CA ALA A 309 0.45 15.32 0.96
C ALA A 309 0.99 14.61 -0.30
N LEU A 310 1.36 13.33 -0.14
CA LEU A 310 1.93 12.52 -1.22
C LEU A 310 0.86 12.00 -2.18
N GLY A 311 1.13 12.13 -3.48
CA GLY A 311 0.18 11.78 -4.54
C GLY A 311 -0.07 10.26 -4.71
N ARG A 312 -1.06 9.94 -5.54
CA ARG A 312 -1.47 8.58 -5.88
C ARG A 312 -1.51 8.38 -7.40
N PRO A 313 -1.53 7.13 -7.91
CA PRO A 313 -1.86 6.89 -9.31
C PRO A 313 -3.20 7.54 -9.70
N PRO A 314 -3.35 8.03 -10.94
CA PRO A 314 -4.61 8.61 -11.41
C PRO A 314 -5.71 7.55 -11.47
N LEU A 315 -6.96 7.98 -11.30
CA LEU A 315 -8.12 7.11 -11.51
C LEU A 315 -8.31 6.80 -13.01
N SER A 316 -8.84 5.62 -13.31
CA SER A 316 -9.28 5.22 -14.66
C SER A 316 -10.69 4.61 -14.62
N TRP A 317 -11.43 4.69 -15.72
CA TRP A 317 -12.86 4.34 -15.79
C TRP A 317 -13.19 3.38 -16.93
#